data_AF-A0A537ZGI2-F1
#
_entry.id   AF-A0A537ZGI2-F1
#
_cell.length_a   1.000
_cell.length_b   1.000
_cell.length_c   1.000
_cell.angle_alpha   90.00
_cell.angle_beta   90.00
_cell.angle_gamma   90.00
#
_symmetry.space_group_name_H-M   'P 1'
#
loop_
_entity.id
_entity.type
_entity.pdbx_description
1 polymer ?
#
loop_
_entity_poly.entity_id
_entity_poly.type
_entity_poly.pdbx_seq_one_letter_code
_entity_poly.pdbx_strand_id
1 'polypeptide(L)'
;MTYANVTATLALFLALGGGAYAALKLPANSVGTTQLKKNAVTGPKVKNRSLTAVDVAKHQFLRPADKAANADRLDGADSSSFVRHGDAAGGVLAGKYPAPALADGAVGPQQASFTGYARQNGDVPSSFVVKALEVTVQVPRQRMLIAVYANGDLKTSNAAHTASVNLIEQDSAGGITIGRVFATTSTSYVTKQTAPGSSVGVINDGTIGGGWIAVPTGLLTGTFKIALLVESDGAAVSTLKSGAELYATVLP
;
A
#
# COMPACT_ATOMS: atom_id res chain seq x y z
N MET A 1 -78.04 22.84 74.83
CA MET A 1 -77.61 22.08 73.63
C MET A 1 -77.74 20.61 73.96
N THR A 2 -78.64 19.90 73.28
CA THR A 2 -78.91 18.49 73.57
C THR A 2 -77.90 17.59 72.87
N TYR A 3 -77.65 16.42 73.44
CA TYR A 3 -76.79 15.37 72.88
C TYR A 3 -77.13 15.05 71.41
N ALA A 4 -78.42 15.19 71.06
CA ALA A 4 -78.95 15.03 69.71
C ALA A 4 -78.30 15.95 68.66
N ASN A 5 -77.97 17.19 69.00
CA ASN A 5 -77.38 18.12 68.03
C ASN A 5 -75.92 17.75 67.72
N VAL A 6 -75.17 17.28 68.72
CA VAL A 6 -73.78 16.86 68.56
C VAL A 6 -73.70 15.58 67.73
N THR A 7 -74.54 14.59 68.04
CA THR A 7 -74.61 13.35 67.26
C THR A 7 -75.14 13.58 65.85
N ALA A 8 -76.10 14.49 65.65
CA ALA A 8 -76.58 14.86 64.32
C ALA A 8 -75.48 15.48 63.44
N THR A 9 -74.66 16.40 63.98
CA THR A 9 -73.56 17.00 63.23
C THR A 9 -72.43 16.01 62.93
N LEU A 10 -72.13 15.10 63.86
CA LEU A 10 -71.11 14.07 63.66
C LEU A 10 -71.57 13.01 62.66
N ALA A 11 -72.84 12.59 62.73
CA ALA A 11 -73.45 11.70 61.76
C ALA A 11 -73.44 12.30 60.36
N LEU A 12 -73.72 13.60 60.21
CA LEU A 12 -73.64 14.29 58.92
C LEU A 12 -72.20 14.35 58.40
N PHE A 13 -71.22 14.61 59.27
CA PHE A 13 -69.80 14.62 58.88
C PHE A 13 -69.31 13.23 58.46
N LEU A 14 -69.73 12.17 59.15
CA LEU A 14 -69.42 10.78 58.80
C LEU A 14 -70.17 10.32 57.53
N ALA A 15 -71.41 10.75 57.33
CA ALA A 15 -72.18 10.45 56.13
C ALA A 15 -71.57 11.10 54.88
N LEU A 16 -71.05 12.34 55.00
CA LEU A 16 -70.35 13.04 53.92
C LEU A 16 -68.89 12.56 53.78
N GLY A 17 -68.24 12.12 54.86
CA GLY A 17 -66.85 11.67 54.88
C GLY A 17 -66.64 10.18 54.56
N GLY A 18 -67.66 9.33 54.72
CA GLY A 18 -67.56 7.87 54.59
C GLY A 18 -67.16 7.40 53.19
N GLY A 19 -67.56 8.13 52.14
CA GLY A 19 -67.15 7.84 50.76
C GLY A 19 -65.71 8.25 50.44
N ALA A 20 -65.19 9.30 51.09
CA ALA A 20 -63.85 9.82 50.83
C ALA A 20 -62.74 8.90 51.36
N TYR A 21 -62.98 8.18 52.47
CA TYR A 21 -61.99 7.27 53.04
C TYR A 21 -61.69 6.08 52.12
N ALA A 22 -62.73 5.52 51.47
CA ALA A 22 -62.57 4.43 50.50
C ALA A 22 -61.86 4.88 49.20
N ALA A 23 -61.99 6.15 48.82
CA ALA A 23 -61.31 6.70 47.64
C ALA A 23 -59.81 6.97 47.86
N LEU A 24 -59.39 7.19 49.11
CA LEU A 24 -58.01 7.58 49.44
C LEU A 24 -57.08 6.39 49.75
N LYS A 25 -57.62 5.27 50.23
CA LYS A 25 -56.85 4.04 50.47
C LYS A 25 -57.52 2.85 49.79
N LEU A 26 -57.20 2.66 48.52
CA LEU A 26 -57.53 1.41 47.84
C LEU A 26 -56.62 0.30 48.39
N PRO A 27 -57.18 -0.88 48.75
CA PRO A 27 -56.38 -2.06 49.03
C PRO A 27 -55.52 -2.43 47.81
N ALA A 28 -54.38 -3.08 48.04
CA ALA A 28 -53.54 -3.58 46.96
C ALA A 28 -54.36 -4.48 46.01
N ASN A 29 -54.06 -4.42 44.71
CA ASN A 29 -54.74 -5.19 43.66
C ASN A 29 -56.25 -4.88 43.45
N SER A 30 -56.76 -3.77 43.99
CA SER A 30 -58.17 -3.36 43.83
C SER A 30 -58.43 -2.46 42.61
N VAL A 31 -57.39 -2.13 41.83
CA VAL A 31 -57.51 -1.35 40.60
C VAL A 31 -57.37 -2.25 39.38
N GLY A 32 -58.49 -2.60 38.75
CA GLY A 32 -58.58 -3.38 37.52
C GLY A 32 -58.53 -2.53 36.25
N THR A 33 -58.49 -3.18 35.09
CA THR A 33 -58.37 -2.53 33.77
C THR A 33 -59.55 -1.63 33.42
N THR A 34 -60.77 -2.00 33.83
CA THR A 34 -62.00 -1.21 33.59
C THR A 34 -62.02 0.11 34.35
N GLN A 35 -61.24 0.25 35.43
CA GLN A 35 -61.11 1.49 36.19
C GLN A 35 -60.03 2.42 35.62
N LEU A 36 -59.20 1.93 34.70
CA LEU A 36 -58.14 2.69 34.05
C LEU A 36 -58.61 3.19 32.68
N LYS A 37 -58.50 4.51 32.44
CA LYS A 37 -58.72 5.08 31.10
C LYS A 37 -57.61 4.62 30.14
N LYS A 38 -57.93 4.46 28.85
CA LYS A 38 -56.93 4.17 27.81
C LYS A 38 -55.80 5.21 27.86
N ASN A 39 -54.55 4.77 27.80
CA ASN A 39 -53.34 5.61 27.90
C ASN A 39 -53.16 6.34 29.24
N ALA A 40 -53.87 5.95 30.32
CA ALA A 40 -53.72 6.59 31.63
C ALA A 40 -52.37 6.33 32.30
N VAL A 41 -51.74 5.18 32.03
CA VAL A 41 -50.43 4.79 32.57
C VAL A 41 -49.36 5.16 31.54
N THR A 42 -48.64 6.25 31.78
CA THR A 42 -47.57 6.76 30.94
C THR A 42 -46.20 6.52 31.60
N GLY A 43 -45.11 6.68 30.84
CA GLY A 43 -43.73 6.45 31.32
C GLY A 43 -43.42 7.04 32.70
N PRO A 44 -43.74 8.32 33.00
CA PRO A 44 -43.47 8.91 34.32
C PRO A 44 -44.22 8.26 35.49
N LYS A 45 -45.31 7.53 35.25
CA LYS A 45 -46.08 6.82 36.28
C LYS A 45 -45.56 5.41 36.55
N VAL A 46 -44.60 4.95 35.75
CA VAL A 46 -43.95 3.65 35.90
C VAL A 46 -42.57 3.87 36.52
N LYS A 47 -42.26 3.13 37.58
CA LYS A 47 -40.95 3.22 38.23
C LYS A 47 -39.87 2.69 37.27
N ASN A 48 -38.77 3.42 37.12
CA ASN A 48 -37.65 2.97 36.27
C ASN A 48 -37.17 1.57 36.70
N ARG A 49 -36.95 0.69 35.71
CA ARG A 49 -36.52 -0.70 35.88
C ARG A 49 -37.50 -1.62 36.63
N SER A 50 -38.77 -1.24 36.80
CA SER A 50 -39.77 -2.12 37.43
C SER A 50 -40.42 -3.11 36.46
N LEU A 51 -40.33 -2.87 35.15
CA LEU A 51 -40.89 -3.75 34.13
C LEU A 51 -39.87 -4.84 33.74
N THR A 52 -40.32 -6.07 33.71
CA THR A 52 -39.56 -7.26 33.33
C THR A 52 -40.08 -7.84 32.01
N ALA A 53 -39.40 -8.86 31.48
CA ALA A 53 -39.80 -9.51 30.23
C ALA A 53 -41.19 -10.18 30.30
N VAL A 54 -41.70 -10.51 31.49
CA VAL A 54 -43.05 -11.08 31.65
C VAL A 54 -44.16 -10.02 31.61
N ASP A 55 -43.82 -8.74 31.81
CA ASP A 55 -44.78 -7.63 31.85
C ASP A 55 -45.08 -7.05 30.46
N VAL A 56 -44.33 -7.47 29.44
CA VAL A 56 -44.49 -7.03 28.05
C VAL A 56 -44.94 -8.18 27.16
N ALA A 57 -45.56 -7.83 26.03
CA ALA A 57 -45.93 -8.81 25.01
C ALA A 57 -44.70 -9.62 24.54
N LYS A 58 -44.94 -10.89 24.20
CA LYS A 58 -43.90 -11.76 23.61
C LYS A 58 -43.26 -11.09 22.39
N HIS A 59 -41.95 -11.26 22.24
CA HIS A 59 -41.13 -10.70 21.15
C HIS A 59 -40.91 -9.18 21.16
N GLN A 60 -41.23 -8.46 22.25
CA GLN A 60 -40.84 -7.06 22.41
C GLN A 60 -39.38 -6.87 22.88
N PHE A 61 -38.84 -7.86 23.57
CA PHE A 61 -37.42 -7.92 23.88
C PHE A 61 -36.78 -9.09 23.15
N LEU A 62 -35.57 -8.88 22.64
CA LEU A 62 -34.71 -9.97 22.19
C LEU A 62 -34.33 -10.80 23.42
N ARG A 63 -34.36 -12.13 23.29
CA ARG A 63 -33.74 -12.97 24.32
C ARG A 63 -32.23 -12.74 24.30
N PRO A 64 -31.51 -13.00 25.39
CA PRO A 64 -30.05 -12.81 25.43
C PRO A 64 -29.28 -13.55 24.33
N ALA A 65 -29.85 -14.61 23.75
CA ALA A 65 -29.25 -15.40 22.66
C ALA A 65 -29.71 -14.95 21.25
N ASP A 66 -30.71 -14.06 21.15
CA ASP A 66 -31.27 -13.62 19.87
C ASP A 66 -30.57 -12.36 19.39
N LYS A 67 -30.29 -12.29 18.08
CA LYS A 67 -29.76 -11.08 17.43
C LYS A 67 -30.89 -10.18 16.94
N ALA A 68 -30.64 -8.87 16.88
CA ALA A 68 -31.54 -7.96 16.16
C ALA A 68 -31.58 -8.32 14.66
N ALA A 69 -32.70 -8.06 13.99
CA ALA A 69 -32.92 -8.46 12.59
C ALA A 69 -31.86 -7.94 11.60
N ASN A 70 -31.23 -6.80 11.91
CA ASN A 70 -30.18 -6.17 11.12
C ASN A 70 -28.80 -6.20 11.80
N ALA A 71 -28.61 -7.00 12.85
CA ALA A 71 -27.35 -7.03 13.62
C ALA A 71 -26.13 -7.44 12.78
N ASP A 72 -26.32 -8.21 11.71
CA ASP A 72 -25.25 -8.69 10.83
C ASP A 72 -24.98 -7.75 9.63
N ARG A 73 -25.71 -6.62 9.55
CA ARG A 73 -25.59 -5.61 8.48
C ARG A 73 -24.98 -4.32 9.01
N LEU A 74 -24.02 -3.76 8.28
CA LEU A 74 -23.43 -2.44 8.52
C LEU A 74 -23.71 -1.56 7.29
N ASP A 75 -24.39 -0.42 7.48
CA ASP A 75 -24.83 0.48 6.40
C ASP A 75 -25.59 -0.21 5.26
N GLY A 76 -26.33 -1.27 5.60
CA GLY A 76 -27.07 -2.06 4.62
C GLY A 76 -26.21 -3.04 3.82
N ALA A 77 -24.91 -3.14 4.07
CA ALA A 77 -24.04 -4.20 3.55
C ALA A 77 -24.00 -5.38 4.53
N ASP A 78 -23.98 -6.61 4.00
CA ASP A 78 -23.83 -7.82 4.79
C ASP A 78 -22.36 -8.01 5.21
N SER A 79 -22.10 -8.74 6.28
CA SER A 79 -20.75 -9.08 6.75
C SER A 79 -19.88 -9.78 5.68
N SER A 80 -20.47 -10.40 4.65
CA SER A 80 -19.78 -10.99 3.50
C SER A 80 -19.27 -9.97 2.47
N SER A 81 -19.73 -8.71 2.55
CA SER A 81 -19.30 -7.63 1.64
C SER A 81 -17.98 -6.97 2.06
N PHE A 82 -17.48 -7.28 3.26
CA PHE A 82 -16.25 -6.71 3.80
C PHE A 82 -15.10 -7.71 3.69
N VAL A 83 -13.92 -7.20 3.38
CA VAL A 83 -12.67 -7.97 3.37
C VAL A 83 -12.29 -8.36 4.80
N ARG A 84 -12.06 -9.65 5.02
CA ARG A 84 -11.68 -10.24 6.30
C ARG A 84 -10.20 -10.59 6.33
N HIS A 85 -9.67 -10.73 7.54
CA HIS A 85 -8.34 -11.29 7.73
C HIS A 85 -8.29 -12.70 7.11
N GLY A 86 -7.34 -12.93 6.19
CA GLY A 86 -7.23 -14.18 5.47
C GLY A 86 -8.05 -14.26 4.17
N ASP A 87 -8.85 -13.25 3.82
CA ASP A 87 -9.48 -13.19 2.50
C ASP A 87 -8.44 -12.99 1.41
N ALA A 88 -8.66 -13.60 0.25
CA ALA A 88 -7.78 -13.46 -0.89
C ALA A 88 -7.75 -12.00 -1.37
N ALA A 89 -6.56 -11.53 -1.72
CA ALA A 89 -6.39 -10.23 -2.35
C ALA A 89 -6.99 -10.25 -3.77
N GLY A 90 -7.62 -9.15 -4.18
CA GLY A 90 -8.18 -8.99 -5.52
C GLY A 90 -7.31 -8.11 -6.43
N GLY A 91 -7.63 -8.11 -7.72
CA GLY A 91 -6.99 -7.24 -8.70
C GLY A 91 -5.53 -7.58 -8.96
N VAL A 92 -4.64 -6.58 -8.82
CA VAL A 92 -3.18 -6.70 -9.06
C VAL A 92 -2.42 -7.31 -7.88
N LEU A 93 -3.11 -7.59 -6.78
CA LEU A 93 -2.52 -8.12 -5.56
C LEU A 93 -2.70 -9.63 -5.49
N ALA A 94 -1.68 -10.32 -4.99
CA ALA A 94 -1.69 -11.73 -4.63
C ALA A 94 -1.58 -11.91 -3.11
N GLY A 95 -1.88 -13.12 -2.65
CA GLY A 95 -1.86 -13.46 -1.23
C GLY A 95 -3.17 -13.10 -0.52
N LYS A 96 -3.08 -12.80 0.77
CA LYS A 96 -4.23 -12.62 1.66
C LYS A 96 -4.08 -11.35 2.50
N TYR A 97 -5.20 -10.73 2.86
CA TYR A 97 -5.22 -9.59 3.76
C TYR A 97 -4.82 -9.99 5.20
N PRO A 98 -4.15 -9.09 5.95
CA PRO A 98 -3.97 -7.65 5.69
C PRO A 98 -2.70 -7.30 4.91
N ALA A 99 -1.81 -8.26 4.67
CA ALA A 99 -0.51 -8.03 4.03
C ALA A 99 -0.42 -8.75 2.68
N PRO A 100 -1.20 -8.34 1.66
CA PRO A 100 -1.07 -8.88 0.32
C PRO A 100 0.22 -8.38 -0.35
N ALA A 101 0.71 -9.12 -1.33
CA ALA A 101 1.83 -8.74 -2.19
C ALA A 101 1.32 -8.39 -3.60
N LEU A 102 2.18 -7.88 -4.48
CA LEU A 102 1.85 -7.80 -5.90
C LEU A 102 1.80 -9.21 -6.51
N ALA A 103 0.83 -9.46 -7.38
CA ALA A 103 0.77 -10.71 -8.14
C ALA A 103 1.93 -10.80 -9.15
N ASP A 104 2.37 -12.02 -9.44
CA ASP A 104 3.39 -12.23 -10.46
C ASP A 104 2.90 -11.72 -11.83
N GLY A 105 3.73 -10.98 -12.54
CA GLY A 105 3.35 -10.32 -13.79
C GLY A 105 2.28 -9.21 -13.68
N ALA A 106 1.90 -8.77 -12.46
CA ALA A 106 0.93 -7.68 -12.27
C ALA A 106 1.41 -6.34 -12.86
N VAL A 107 2.73 -6.19 -13.05
CA VAL A 107 3.35 -5.06 -13.73
C VAL A 107 3.58 -5.41 -15.20
N GLY A 108 2.71 -4.93 -16.09
CA GLY A 108 2.85 -5.13 -17.52
C GLY A 108 3.93 -4.24 -18.14
N PRO A 109 4.37 -4.50 -19.38
CA PRO A 109 5.46 -3.77 -20.05
C PRO A 109 5.17 -2.27 -20.34
N GLN A 110 3.91 -1.83 -20.19
CA GLN A 110 3.55 -0.40 -20.24
C GLN A 110 3.73 0.29 -18.88
N GLN A 111 3.65 -0.46 -17.79
CA GLN A 111 3.81 0.02 -16.41
C GLN A 111 5.23 -0.22 -15.89
N ALA A 112 5.87 -1.29 -16.36
CA ALA A 112 7.30 -1.50 -16.32
C ALA A 112 7.87 -1.06 -17.67
N SER A 113 8.20 0.23 -17.82
CA SER A 113 9.30 0.60 -18.73
C SER A 113 10.53 -0.10 -18.16
N PHE A 114 10.74 -1.36 -18.54
CA PHE A 114 11.67 -2.29 -17.92
C PHE A 114 13.08 -1.70 -18.04
N THR A 115 13.47 -1.04 -16.94
CA THR A 115 14.78 -0.44 -16.74
C THR A 115 15.64 -1.55 -16.17
N GLY A 116 16.44 -2.16 -17.03
CA GLY A 116 17.47 -3.07 -16.56
C GLY A 116 18.46 -2.29 -15.70
N TYR A 117 18.82 -2.86 -14.54
CA TYR A 117 19.69 -2.23 -13.56
C TYR A 117 20.74 -3.21 -13.06
N ALA A 118 21.99 -2.76 -12.97
CA ALA A 118 23.06 -3.49 -12.34
C ALA A 118 23.91 -2.56 -11.48
N ARG A 119 24.36 -3.08 -10.33
CA ARG A 119 25.27 -2.38 -9.41
C ARG A 119 26.46 -3.25 -9.09
N GLN A 120 27.62 -2.64 -9.00
CA GLN A 120 28.86 -3.31 -8.67
C GLN A 120 29.01 -3.42 -7.16
N ASN A 121 29.08 -4.65 -6.65
CA ASN A 121 29.12 -4.93 -5.20
C ASN A 121 30.53 -4.95 -4.59
N GLY A 122 31.58 -4.92 -5.40
CA GLY A 122 32.98 -4.91 -4.93
C GLY A 122 33.89 -4.34 -6.02
N ASP A 123 35.04 -3.77 -5.64
CA ASP A 123 35.98 -3.16 -6.60
C ASP A 123 36.38 -4.16 -7.71
N VAL A 124 36.39 -3.70 -8.96
CA VAL A 124 36.73 -4.51 -10.15
C VAL A 124 38.06 -4.02 -10.69
N PRO A 125 39.18 -4.67 -10.33
CA PRO A 125 40.46 -4.43 -10.95
C PRO A 125 40.57 -5.18 -12.28
N SER A 126 41.21 -4.59 -13.28
CA SER A 126 41.54 -5.27 -14.53
C SER A 126 42.92 -4.85 -15.05
N SER A 127 43.72 -5.85 -15.44
CA SER A 127 44.97 -5.68 -16.20
C SER A 127 44.77 -5.95 -17.70
N PHE A 128 43.56 -6.36 -18.10
CA PHE A 128 43.09 -6.55 -19.47
C PHE A 128 41.60 -6.16 -19.52
N VAL A 129 40.79 -6.75 -20.40
CA VAL A 129 39.33 -6.55 -20.50
C VAL A 129 38.58 -7.44 -19.51
N VAL A 130 37.82 -6.86 -18.60
CA VAL A 130 36.94 -7.56 -17.64
C VAL A 130 35.54 -6.98 -17.67
N LYS A 131 34.51 -7.84 -17.67
CA LYS A 131 33.11 -7.40 -17.57
C LYS A 131 32.77 -7.02 -16.12
N ALA A 132 32.51 -5.73 -15.89
CA ALA A 132 32.17 -5.21 -14.57
C ALA A 132 30.67 -5.26 -14.29
N LEU A 133 29.83 -4.92 -15.27
CA LEU A 133 28.38 -4.87 -15.14
C LEU A 133 27.72 -5.41 -16.41
N GLU A 134 26.58 -6.08 -16.26
CA GLU A 134 25.73 -6.55 -17.36
C GLU A 134 24.27 -6.27 -17.03
N VAL A 135 23.55 -5.71 -17.98
CA VAL A 135 22.12 -5.46 -17.90
C VAL A 135 21.44 -6.08 -19.11
N THR A 136 20.34 -6.79 -18.87
CA THR A 136 19.49 -7.32 -19.95
C THR A 136 18.30 -6.39 -20.17
N VAL A 137 17.98 -6.10 -21.43
CA VAL A 137 16.90 -5.21 -21.85
C VAL A 137 16.07 -5.89 -22.92
N GLN A 138 14.74 -5.78 -22.84
CA GLN A 138 13.83 -6.34 -23.83
C GLN A 138 13.29 -5.24 -24.74
N VAL A 139 13.50 -5.37 -26.05
CA VAL A 139 12.95 -4.46 -27.06
C VAL A 139 11.75 -5.12 -27.74
N PRO A 140 10.51 -4.69 -27.41
CA PRO A 140 9.29 -5.37 -27.86
C PRO A 140 8.88 -5.10 -29.31
N ARG A 141 9.34 -4.00 -29.91
CA ARG A 141 8.95 -3.58 -31.27
C ARG A 141 10.09 -2.86 -31.99
N GLN A 142 10.05 -2.89 -33.32
CA GLN A 142 11.00 -2.16 -34.16
C GLN A 142 10.90 -0.63 -33.87
N ARG A 143 12.03 0.08 -34.06
CA ARG A 143 12.19 1.54 -33.87
C ARG A 143 12.15 2.06 -32.43
N MET A 144 12.44 1.24 -31.44
CA MET A 144 12.67 1.74 -30.08
C MET A 144 14.14 2.12 -29.87
N LEU A 145 14.39 3.11 -29.02
CA LEU A 145 15.74 3.50 -28.62
C LEU A 145 16.08 2.87 -27.27
N ILE A 146 17.36 2.54 -27.04
CA ILE A 146 17.84 2.16 -25.71
C ILE A 146 18.65 3.32 -25.12
N ALA A 147 18.11 3.91 -24.06
CA ALA A 147 18.81 4.90 -23.25
C ALA A 147 19.67 4.16 -22.22
N VAL A 148 20.97 4.44 -22.19
CA VAL A 148 21.89 3.86 -21.21
C VAL A 148 22.48 4.96 -20.35
N TYR A 149 22.55 4.69 -19.07
CA TYR A 149 23.16 5.57 -18.09
C TYR A 149 24.12 4.75 -17.22
N ALA A 150 25.35 5.24 -17.10
CA ALA A 150 26.36 4.67 -16.22
C ALA A 150 26.90 5.75 -15.28
N ASN A 151 27.29 5.34 -14.08
CA ASN A 151 27.98 6.17 -13.09
C ASN A 151 28.99 5.31 -12.33
N GLY A 152 30.18 5.84 -12.04
CA GLY A 152 31.18 5.17 -11.22
C GLY A 152 32.49 5.92 -11.07
N ASP A 153 33.28 5.52 -10.08
CA ASP A 153 34.63 6.06 -9.84
C ASP A 153 35.69 5.16 -10.48
N LEU A 154 36.51 5.72 -11.38
CA LEU A 154 37.58 5.00 -12.08
C LEU A 154 38.96 5.58 -11.72
N LYS A 155 39.97 4.71 -11.60
CA LYS A 155 41.39 5.08 -11.48
C LYS A 155 42.30 4.13 -12.28
N THR A 156 43.52 4.56 -12.54
CA THR A 156 44.64 3.74 -13.05
C THR A 156 45.73 3.58 -11.99
N SER A 157 46.52 2.51 -12.04
CA SER A 157 47.68 2.33 -11.16
C SER A 157 48.85 3.27 -11.49
N ASN A 158 48.88 3.85 -12.69
CA ASN A 158 49.94 4.74 -13.16
C ASN A 158 49.38 5.82 -14.11
N ALA A 159 49.76 7.08 -13.89
CA ALA A 159 49.26 8.21 -14.67
C ALA A 159 49.75 8.28 -16.13
N ALA A 160 50.78 7.51 -16.49
CA ALA A 160 51.25 7.41 -17.88
C ALA A 160 50.32 6.59 -18.80
N HIS A 161 49.34 5.90 -18.20
CA HIS A 161 48.53 4.86 -18.83
C HIS A 161 47.05 5.20 -18.72
N THR A 162 46.25 4.79 -19.72
CA THR A 162 44.82 5.10 -19.76
C THR A 162 43.99 3.89 -19.38
N ALA A 163 43.12 4.07 -18.39
CA ALA A 163 42.05 3.14 -18.05
C ALA A 163 40.77 3.57 -18.76
N SER A 164 39.97 2.64 -19.29
CA SER A 164 38.67 2.97 -19.89
C SER A 164 37.58 1.97 -19.55
N VAL A 165 36.33 2.45 -19.56
CA VAL A 165 35.14 1.62 -19.48
C VAL A 165 34.38 1.75 -20.77
N ASN A 166 34.17 0.64 -21.46
CA ASN A 166 33.48 0.58 -22.75
C ASN A 166 32.10 -0.03 -22.60
N LEU A 167 31.15 0.48 -23.39
CA LEU A 167 29.81 -0.06 -23.54
C LEU A 167 29.79 -0.97 -24.76
N ILE A 168 29.41 -2.22 -24.53
CA ILE A 168 29.24 -3.19 -25.60
C ILE A 168 27.80 -3.72 -25.59
N GLU A 169 27.26 -3.93 -26.78
CA GLU A 169 26.08 -4.78 -26.96
C GLU A 169 26.58 -6.19 -27.18
N GLN A 170 26.17 -7.09 -26.30
CA GLN A 170 26.52 -8.49 -26.38
C GLN A 170 25.32 -9.28 -26.91
N ASP A 171 25.29 -9.49 -28.23
CA ASP A 171 24.69 -10.72 -28.76
C ASP A 171 25.65 -11.88 -28.47
N SER A 172 25.14 -13.09 -28.29
CA SER A 172 25.71 -14.13 -27.42
C SER A 172 27.10 -14.71 -27.82
N ALA A 173 27.83 -14.13 -28.77
CA ALA A 173 29.24 -14.42 -29.03
C ALA A 173 29.96 -13.19 -29.65
N GLY A 174 30.72 -12.43 -28.85
CA GLY A 174 31.57 -11.34 -29.34
C GLY A 174 30.83 -10.01 -29.52
N GLY A 175 30.53 -9.34 -28.41
CA GLY A 175 29.78 -8.08 -28.42
C GLY A 175 30.46 -6.97 -29.21
N ILE A 176 29.65 -6.11 -29.81
CA ILE A 176 30.10 -4.95 -30.59
C ILE A 176 30.30 -3.79 -29.62
N THR A 177 31.47 -3.15 -29.65
CA THR A 177 31.68 -1.91 -28.91
C THR A 177 30.90 -0.79 -29.55
N ILE A 178 29.95 -0.24 -28.80
CA ILE A 178 29.08 0.84 -29.27
C ILE A 178 29.60 2.20 -28.83
N GLY A 179 30.33 2.24 -27.71
CA GLY A 179 30.96 3.49 -27.28
C GLY A 179 31.86 3.33 -26.07
N ARG A 180 32.68 4.34 -25.82
CA ARG A 180 33.49 4.46 -24.61
C ARG A 180 32.75 5.34 -23.60
N VAL A 181 32.51 4.83 -22.41
CA VAL A 181 31.69 5.48 -21.37
C VAL A 181 32.56 6.39 -20.52
N PHE A 182 33.64 5.84 -19.96
CA PHE A 182 34.56 6.53 -19.07
C PHE A 182 36.01 6.30 -19.51
N ALA A 183 36.88 7.28 -19.30
CA ALA A 183 38.33 7.09 -19.37
C ALA A 183 39.02 7.98 -18.33
N THR A 184 40.17 7.51 -17.83
CA THR A 184 41.00 8.28 -16.90
C THR A 184 42.46 7.87 -17.01
N THR A 185 43.34 8.84 -16.82
CA THR A 185 44.76 8.64 -16.53
C THR A 185 45.08 8.99 -15.07
N SER A 186 44.08 9.27 -14.22
CA SER A 186 44.31 9.63 -12.83
C SER A 186 44.63 8.42 -11.97
N THR A 187 45.64 8.55 -11.11
CA THR A 187 45.94 7.57 -10.06
C THR A 187 44.98 7.66 -8.87
N SER A 188 44.22 8.74 -8.79
CA SER A 188 43.12 8.91 -7.83
C SER A 188 41.78 8.52 -8.46
N TYR A 189 40.84 8.08 -7.62
CA TYR A 189 39.48 7.83 -8.07
C TYR A 189 38.82 9.13 -8.56
N VAL A 190 38.30 9.09 -9.79
CA VAL A 190 37.55 10.20 -10.37
C VAL A 190 36.15 9.72 -10.70
N THR A 191 35.14 10.41 -10.17
CA THR A 191 33.74 10.14 -10.48
C THR A 191 33.43 10.51 -11.91
N LYS A 192 32.83 9.58 -12.63
CA LYS A 192 32.41 9.73 -14.01
C LYS A 192 30.96 9.30 -14.15
N GLN A 193 30.18 10.09 -14.89
CA GLN A 193 28.77 9.86 -15.09
C GLN A 193 28.41 10.17 -16.54
N THR A 194 27.46 9.43 -17.10
CA THR A 194 26.89 9.77 -18.40
C THR A 194 25.60 10.58 -18.29
N ALA A 195 25.35 11.52 -19.19
CA ALA A 195 24.05 12.21 -19.28
C ALA A 195 23.03 11.38 -20.10
N PRO A 196 21.75 11.31 -19.68
CA PRO A 196 20.67 10.86 -20.56
C PRO A 196 20.58 11.87 -21.72
N GLY A 197 20.89 11.51 -22.96
CA GLY A 197 20.83 12.51 -24.05
C GLY A 197 21.98 12.60 -25.04
N SER A 198 23.19 12.12 -24.75
CA SER A 198 24.34 12.37 -25.64
C SER A 198 24.79 11.14 -26.46
N SER A 199 25.15 11.40 -27.73
CA SER A 199 25.51 10.41 -28.76
C SER A 199 27.03 10.16 -28.87
N VAL A 200 27.85 10.72 -27.97
CA VAL A 200 29.31 10.57 -28.00
C VAL A 200 29.86 10.45 -26.57
N GLY A 201 30.71 9.45 -26.38
CA GLY A 201 31.41 9.11 -25.14
C GLY A 201 32.51 10.08 -24.72
N VAL A 202 32.77 10.20 -23.42
CA VAL A 202 33.83 11.08 -22.87
C VAL A 202 35.21 10.58 -23.29
N ILE A 203 36.00 11.46 -23.90
CA ILE A 203 37.41 11.15 -24.23
C ILE A 203 38.41 11.72 -23.20
N ASN A 204 38.01 12.65 -22.31
CA ASN A 204 38.93 13.36 -21.40
C ASN A 204 38.38 13.67 -19.99
N ASP A 205 39.28 13.98 -19.06
CA ASP A 205 38.95 14.33 -17.67
C ASP A 205 38.06 15.59 -17.57
N GLY A 206 36.95 15.50 -16.84
CA GLY A 206 36.05 16.63 -16.57
C GLY A 206 34.93 16.95 -17.59
N THR A 207 34.74 16.21 -18.68
CA THR A 207 33.61 16.43 -19.62
C THR A 207 32.55 15.34 -19.47
N ILE A 208 31.27 15.71 -19.36
CA ILE A 208 30.14 14.76 -19.24
C ILE A 208 29.89 14.11 -20.61
N GLY A 209 29.85 12.79 -20.70
CA GLY A 209 29.62 12.06 -21.96
C GLY A 209 28.25 11.42 -21.95
N GLY A 210 27.69 11.13 -23.11
CA GLY A 210 26.41 10.43 -23.19
C GLY A 210 26.56 9.00 -23.64
N GLY A 211 25.60 8.18 -23.22
CA GLY A 211 25.51 6.77 -23.56
C GLY A 211 24.16 6.43 -24.20
N TRP A 212 23.82 7.00 -25.35
CA TRP A 212 22.80 6.32 -26.18
C TRP A 212 23.43 5.16 -26.94
N ILE A 213 22.69 4.07 -27.02
CA ILE A 213 22.85 3.10 -28.09
C ILE A 213 21.70 3.37 -29.07
N ALA A 214 22.01 4.02 -30.20
CA ALA A 214 21.10 4.05 -31.33
C ALA A 214 21.13 2.68 -32.02
N VAL A 215 20.26 1.79 -31.59
CA VAL A 215 20.10 0.45 -32.16
C VAL A 215 19.64 0.58 -33.62
N PRO A 216 20.42 0.16 -34.64
CA PRO A 216 20.05 0.37 -36.04
C PRO A 216 18.73 -0.33 -36.38
N THR A 217 17.83 0.41 -37.04
CA THR A 217 16.41 0.10 -37.27
C THR A 217 16.12 -1.05 -38.24
N GLY A 218 17.10 -1.90 -38.52
CA GLY A 218 17.00 -2.97 -39.51
C GLY A 218 16.29 -4.23 -39.02
N LEU A 219 16.48 -4.68 -37.78
CA LEU A 219 16.08 -6.04 -37.38
C LEU A 219 15.80 -6.28 -35.88
N LEU A 220 15.81 -5.26 -35.03
CA LEU A 220 16.16 -5.45 -33.62
C LEU A 220 14.93 -5.48 -32.69
N THR A 221 14.15 -6.56 -32.79
CA THR A 221 13.19 -6.99 -31.76
C THR A 221 13.76 -8.20 -31.04
N GLY A 222 13.85 -8.15 -29.71
CA GLY A 222 14.45 -9.25 -28.94
C GLY A 222 15.06 -8.82 -27.61
N THR A 223 15.83 -9.74 -27.04
CA THR A 223 16.56 -9.53 -25.79
C THR A 223 17.98 -9.06 -26.09
N PHE A 224 18.38 -7.96 -25.49
CA PHE A 224 19.70 -7.35 -25.64
C PHE A 224 20.44 -7.35 -24.31
N LYS A 225 21.73 -7.62 -24.35
CA LYS A 225 22.60 -7.47 -23.19
C LYS A 225 23.53 -6.30 -23.41
N ILE A 226 23.59 -5.42 -22.43
CA ILE A 226 24.46 -4.25 -22.42
C ILE A 226 25.43 -4.45 -21.28
N ALA A 227 26.72 -4.41 -21.61
CA ALA A 227 27.77 -4.63 -20.63
C ALA A 227 28.74 -3.45 -20.57
N LEU A 228 29.19 -3.15 -19.34
CA LEU A 228 30.34 -2.29 -19.10
C LEU A 228 31.57 -3.17 -18.93
N LEU A 229 32.54 -2.98 -19.81
CA LEU A 229 33.85 -3.63 -19.75
C LEU A 229 34.87 -2.64 -19.20
N VAL A 230 35.64 -3.03 -18.19
CA VAL A 230 36.79 -2.28 -17.69
C VAL A 230 38.02 -2.79 -18.42
N GLU A 231 38.67 -1.91 -19.17
CA GLU A 231 39.83 -2.20 -19.99
C GLU A 231 41.05 -1.44 -19.47
N SER A 232 42.19 -2.14 -19.49
CA SER A 232 43.50 -1.57 -19.23
C SER A 232 44.43 -1.80 -20.41
N ASP A 233 45.47 -0.99 -20.51
CA ASP A 233 46.49 -1.10 -21.57
C ASP A 233 47.54 -2.20 -21.34
N GLY A 234 47.29 -3.11 -20.39
CA GLY A 234 48.17 -4.24 -20.08
C GLY A 234 49.35 -3.90 -19.17
N ALA A 235 49.83 -2.65 -19.18
CA ALA A 235 50.94 -2.20 -18.35
C ALA A 235 50.48 -1.55 -17.04
N ALA A 236 49.26 -0.99 -17.00
CA ALA A 236 48.62 -0.52 -15.78
C ALA A 236 47.46 -1.43 -15.33
N VAL A 237 47.05 -1.29 -14.08
CA VAL A 237 45.79 -1.85 -13.56
C VAL A 237 44.75 -0.75 -13.51
N SER A 238 43.62 -1.00 -14.15
CA SER A 238 42.43 -0.17 -14.06
C SER A 238 41.57 -0.64 -12.89
N THR A 239 40.96 0.25 -12.12
CA THR A 239 40.05 -0.15 -11.03
C THR A 239 38.78 0.69 -11.05
N LEU A 240 37.64 0.02 -11.23
CA LEU A 240 36.31 0.60 -11.03
C LEU A 240 35.89 0.33 -9.58
N LYS A 241 35.53 1.37 -8.84
CA LYS A 241 35.15 1.25 -7.43
C LYS A 241 33.76 0.64 -7.27
N SER A 242 33.55 -0.08 -6.17
CA SER A 242 32.25 -0.52 -5.70
C SER A 242 31.25 0.65 -5.64
N GLY A 243 29.98 0.33 -5.96
CA GLY A 243 28.92 1.34 -6.06
C GLY A 243 28.77 1.97 -7.45
N ALA A 244 29.54 1.52 -8.45
CA ALA A 244 29.23 1.85 -9.83
C ALA A 244 27.88 1.24 -10.26
N GLU A 245 27.16 1.96 -11.11
CA GLU A 245 25.80 1.65 -11.50
C GLU A 245 25.65 1.72 -13.02
N LEU A 246 24.83 0.80 -13.56
CA LEU A 246 24.43 0.76 -14.96
C LEU A 246 22.91 0.63 -15.03
N TYR A 247 22.31 1.50 -15.82
CA TYR A 247 20.88 1.53 -16.09
C TYR A 247 20.67 1.52 -17.59
N ALA A 248 19.70 0.76 -18.05
CA ALA A 248 19.28 0.80 -19.45
C ALA A 248 17.76 0.74 -19.52
N THR A 249 17.15 1.65 -20.28
CA THR A 249 15.70 1.72 -20.46
C THR A 249 15.35 1.86 -21.93
N VAL A 250 14.19 1.32 -22.31
CA VAL A 250 13.72 1.34 -23.69
C VAL A 250 12.75 2.49 -23.87
N LEU A 251 13.06 3.40 -24.79
CA LEU A 251 12.25 4.55 -25.13
C LEU A 251 11.49 4.32 -26.44
N PRO A 252 10.25 4.84 -26.53
CA PRO A 252 9.36 4.59 -27.66
C PRO A 252 9.83 5.16 -28.99
#